data_AF-A0A368F0F7-F1
#
_entry.id   AF-A0A368F0F7-F1
#
_cell.length_a   1.000
_cell.length_b   1.000
_cell.length_c   1.000
_cell.angle_alpha   90.00
_cell.angle_beta   90.00
_cell.angle_gamma   90.00
#
_symmetry.space_group_name_H-M   'P 1'
#
loop_
_entity.id
_entity.type
_entity.pdbx_description
1 polymer ?
#
loop_
_entity_poly.entity_id
_entity_poly.type
_entity_poly.pdbx_seq_one_letter_code
_entity_poly.pdbx_strand_id
1 'polypeptide(L)'
;MSADVSDVTKKTKKLVPYCTAYMNVVEKIDSVTVEHCFTHCGHEARPFQLRLDESAENYIISMLMEGLTIRQVHKKIRSKMRGGPKTRLYFITSRDIRNIALKCRVQLGRLHNLDTVSIQMRVDANSESDGIQFFQPAQDASGDGFILSSLRITHGHHFISEHLF
;
A
#
# COMPACT_ATOMS: atom_id res chain seq x y z
N MET A 1 -1.59 8.37 56.25
CA MET A 1 -1.77 9.74 55.75
C MET A 1 -1.00 9.86 54.45
N SER A 2 -1.73 10.29 53.42
CA SER A 2 -1.36 10.28 52.01
C SER A 2 -0.29 11.31 51.65
N ALA A 3 0.45 11.03 50.58
CA ALA A 3 0.77 12.03 49.56
C ALA A 3 1.01 11.30 48.24
N ASP A 4 -0.05 11.19 47.45
CA ASP A 4 -0.05 10.80 46.05
C ASP A 4 0.49 12.02 45.27
N VAL A 5 1.74 11.96 44.80
CA VAL A 5 2.32 13.01 43.95
C VAL A 5 1.88 12.76 42.53
N SER A 6 0.69 13.25 42.20
CA SER A 6 0.23 13.31 40.81
C SER A 6 1.08 14.33 40.04
N ASP A 7 2.04 13.85 39.25
CA ASP A 7 2.79 14.63 38.27
C ASP A 7 1.85 15.13 37.17
N VAL A 8 1.23 16.30 37.42
CA VAL A 8 0.47 17.01 36.41
C VAL A 8 1.46 17.59 35.41
N THR A 9 1.74 16.82 34.36
CA THR A 9 2.54 17.24 33.20
C THR A 9 2.00 18.57 32.65
N LYS A 10 2.64 19.68 33.04
CA LYS A 10 2.37 21.01 32.47
C LYS A 10 2.66 20.97 30.98
N LYS A 11 1.60 20.99 30.17
CA LYS A 11 1.72 21.08 28.70
C LYS A 11 2.39 22.42 28.36
N THR A 12 3.63 22.38 27.91
CA THR A 12 4.32 23.54 27.38
C THR A 12 3.63 23.96 26.06
N LYS A 13 3.32 25.25 25.93
CA LYS A 13 2.79 25.78 24.67
C LYS A 13 3.92 25.78 23.65
N LYS A 14 3.66 25.28 22.44
CA LYS A 14 4.61 25.38 21.34
C LYS A 14 4.93 26.85 21.08
N LEU A 15 6.22 27.17 20.94
CA LEU A 15 6.68 28.51 20.59
C LEU A 15 6.22 28.91 19.18
N VAL A 16 6.16 27.94 18.26
CA VAL A 16 5.70 28.11 16.87
C VAL A 16 4.77 26.96 16.45
N PRO A 17 3.79 27.21 15.55
CA PRO A 17 2.83 26.18 15.12
C PRO A 17 3.42 25.15 14.15
N TYR A 18 4.55 25.47 13.51
CA TYR A 18 5.21 24.63 12.51
C TYR A 18 6.40 23.85 13.10
N CYS A 19 6.84 22.83 12.36
CA CYS A 19 8.05 22.09 12.69
C CYS A 19 9.30 22.95 12.44
N THR A 20 10.26 22.93 13.36
CA THR A 20 11.55 23.62 13.20
C THR A 20 12.52 22.89 12.27
N ALA A 21 12.22 21.64 11.89
CA ALA A 21 13.00 20.91 10.90
C ALA A 21 12.78 21.53 9.51
N TYR A 22 13.85 21.71 8.74
CA TYR A 22 13.81 22.36 7.43
C TYR A 22 14.83 21.73 6.47
N MET A 23 14.64 21.95 5.17
CA MET A 23 15.60 21.66 4.12
C MET A 23 15.50 22.77 3.08
N ASN A 24 16.58 23.53 2.92
CA ASN A 24 16.76 24.55 1.90
C ASN A 24 17.65 23.98 0.80
N VAL A 25 17.14 23.98 -0.42
CA VAL A 25 17.86 23.50 -1.61
C VAL A 25 18.12 24.69 -2.51
N VAL A 26 19.38 24.93 -2.85
CA VAL A 26 19.80 25.97 -3.79
C VAL A 26 20.44 25.29 -4.99
N GLU A 27 19.78 25.39 -6.14
CA GLU A 27 20.26 24.88 -7.42
C GLU A 27 20.97 25.98 -8.20
N LYS A 28 22.17 25.67 -8.70
CA LYS A 28 23.01 26.48 -9.58
C LYS A 28 23.30 25.67 -10.84
N ILE A 29 23.80 26.34 -11.88
CA ILE A 29 24.07 25.76 -13.21
C ILE A 29 24.83 24.42 -13.13
N ASP A 30 25.84 24.33 -12.25
CA ASP A 30 26.68 23.13 -12.12
C ASP A 30 26.66 22.51 -10.70
N SER A 31 25.79 22.98 -9.79
CA SER A 31 25.81 22.46 -8.42
C SER A 31 24.48 22.61 -7.68
N VAL A 32 24.23 21.67 -6.76
CA VAL A 32 23.11 21.74 -5.82
C VAL A 32 23.67 21.81 -4.41
N THR A 33 23.32 22.86 -3.65
CA THR A 33 23.68 23.01 -2.24
C THR A 33 22.46 22.77 -1.39
N VAL A 34 22.60 21.93 -0.36
CA VAL A 34 21.50 21.61 0.57
C VAL A 34 21.90 21.99 1.99
N GLU A 35 21.12 22.84 2.64
CA GLU A 35 21.23 23.16 4.06
C GLU A 35 19.98 22.65 4.76
N HIS A 36 20.13 21.86 5.83
CA HIS A 36 18.97 21.25 6.48
C HIS A 36 19.15 21.07 8.00
N CYS A 37 18.03 21.03 8.70
CA CYS A 37 17.92 20.53 10.07
C CYS A 37 16.83 19.48 10.12
N PHE A 38 17.15 18.22 10.45
CA PHE A 38 16.17 17.14 10.59
C PHE A 38 15.64 16.99 12.03
N THR A 39 16.17 17.77 12.97
CA THR A 39 15.77 17.69 14.37
C THR A 39 14.42 18.38 14.58
N HIS A 40 13.44 17.60 15.03
CA HIS A 40 12.13 18.10 15.41
C HIS A 40 12.18 18.64 16.85
N CYS A 41 12.00 19.95 17.04
CA CYS A 41 11.85 20.55 18.36
C CYS A 41 10.36 20.82 18.66
N GLY A 42 9.90 20.45 19.85
CA GLY A 42 8.53 20.76 20.31
C GLY A 42 7.42 19.85 19.77
N HIS A 43 7.76 18.78 19.03
CA HIS A 43 6.85 17.68 18.75
C HIS A 43 7.61 16.41 18.34
N GLU A 44 6.97 15.26 18.54
CA GLU A 44 7.47 13.98 18.01
C GLU A 44 7.26 13.89 16.50
N ALA A 45 8.15 13.16 15.82
CA ALA A 45 7.98 12.82 14.42
C ALA A 45 6.67 12.04 14.23
N ARG A 46 5.86 12.43 13.24
CA ARG A 46 4.58 11.79 12.96
C ARG A 46 4.80 10.59 12.06
N PRO A 47 4.61 9.33 12.53
CA PRO A 47 5.04 8.17 11.76
C PRO A 47 4.34 8.01 10.42
N PHE A 48 3.11 8.51 10.27
CA PHE A 48 2.37 8.47 8.99
C PHE A 48 2.93 9.41 7.90
N GLN A 49 3.70 10.43 8.30
CA GLN A 49 4.36 11.37 7.37
C GLN A 49 5.75 10.89 6.95
N LEU A 50 6.29 9.88 7.62
CA LEU A 50 7.59 9.31 7.30
C LEU A 50 7.53 8.52 5.99
N ARG A 51 8.68 8.37 5.35
CA ARG A 51 8.84 7.40 4.26
C ARG A 51 8.70 5.99 4.81
N LEU A 52 8.18 5.09 3.98
CA LEU A 52 8.20 3.67 4.30
C LEU A 52 9.66 3.21 4.26
N ASP A 53 10.09 2.47 5.26
CA ASP A 53 11.43 1.88 5.24
C ASP A 53 11.51 0.75 4.18
N GLU A 54 12.72 0.47 3.72
CA GLU A 54 12.96 -0.51 2.66
C GLU A 54 12.50 -1.93 3.05
N SER A 55 12.64 -2.30 4.33
CA SER A 55 12.22 -3.61 4.82
C SER A 55 10.70 -3.78 4.75
N ALA A 56 9.95 -2.74 5.09
CA ALA A 56 8.50 -2.69 5.00
C ALA A 56 8.03 -2.62 3.54
N GLU A 57 8.73 -1.90 2.67
CA GLU A 57 8.45 -1.89 1.23
C GLU A 57 8.64 -3.29 0.62
N ASN A 58 9.79 -3.93 0.88
CA ASN A 58 10.08 -5.28 0.40
C ASN A 58 9.08 -6.32 0.93
N TYR A 59 8.61 -6.18 2.18
CA TYR A 59 7.57 -7.03 2.73
C TYR A 59 6.23 -6.88 1.99
N ILE A 60 5.87 -5.66 1.58
CA ILE A 60 4.68 -5.43 0.76
C ILE A 60 4.86 -6.04 -0.63
N ILE A 61 6.03 -5.84 -1.24
CA ILE A 61 6.35 -6.37 -2.56
C ILE A 61 6.26 -7.90 -2.57
N SER A 62 6.84 -8.58 -1.57
CA SER A 62 6.82 -10.05 -1.51
C SER A 62 5.38 -10.59 -1.50
N MET A 63 4.49 -9.99 -0.71
CA MET A 63 3.08 -10.39 -0.67
C MET A 63 2.36 -10.11 -1.99
N LEU A 64 2.69 -9.01 -2.66
CA LEU A 64 2.14 -8.72 -4.00
C LEU A 64 2.64 -9.74 -5.03
N MET A 65 3.91 -10.14 -4.96
CA MET A 65 4.50 -11.16 -5.85
C MET A 65 3.94 -12.57 -5.59
N GLU A 66 3.57 -12.88 -4.35
CA GLU A 66 2.78 -14.06 -3.97
C GLU A 66 1.34 -14.04 -4.53
N GLY A 67 0.94 -12.95 -5.20
CA GLY A 67 -0.36 -12.82 -5.86
C GLY A 67 -1.48 -12.34 -4.94
N LEU A 68 -1.18 -11.84 -3.74
CA LEU A 68 -2.18 -11.25 -2.86
C LEU A 68 -2.70 -9.93 -3.45
N THR A 69 -4.01 -9.75 -3.38
CA THR A 69 -4.65 -8.48 -3.74
C THR A 69 -4.25 -7.37 -2.77
N ILE A 70 -4.31 -6.12 -3.23
CA ILE A 70 -4.10 -4.91 -2.39
C ILE A 70 -4.92 -4.98 -1.08
N ARG A 71 -6.17 -5.46 -1.16
CA ARG A 71 -7.07 -5.62 0.00
C ARG A 71 -6.56 -6.68 0.97
N GLN A 72 -6.11 -7.84 0.47
CA GLN A 72 -5.54 -8.91 1.30
C GLN A 72 -4.24 -8.47 1.97
N VAL A 73 -3.35 -7.82 1.22
CA VAL A 73 -2.10 -7.24 1.76
C VAL A 73 -2.42 -6.25 2.88
N HIS A 74 -3.34 -5.30 2.64
CA HIS A 74 -3.74 -4.32 3.64
C HIS A 74 -4.30 -4.98 4.90
N LYS A 75 -5.19 -5.98 4.74
CA LYS A 75 -5.76 -6.75 5.86
C LYS A 75 -4.66 -7.48 6.63
N LYS A 76 -3.71 -8.13 5.95
CA LYS A 76 -2.60 -8.88 6.56
C LYS A 76 -1.68 -7.96 7.37
N ILE A 77 -1.34 -6.79 6.83
CA ILE A 77 -0.55 -5.77 7.56
C ILE A 77 -1.32 -5.26 8.78
N ARG A 78 -2.60 -4.90 8.63
CA ARG A 78 -3.43 -4.43 9.75
C ARG A 78 -3.52 -5.46 10.88
N SER A 79 -3.63 -6.74 10.55
CA SER A 79 -3.63 -7.82 11.53
C SER A 79 -2.26 -7.96 12.21
N LYS A 80 -1.17 -7.98 11.44
CA LYS A 80 0.21 -8.12 11.97
C LYS A 80 0.63 -6.96 12.87
N MET A 81 0.22 -5.74 12.51
CA MET A 81 0.56 -4.53 13.25
C MET A 81 -0.39 -4.24 14.42
N ARG A 82 -1.42 -5.08 14.63
CA ARG A 82 -2.39 -4.89 15.71
C ARG A 82 -1.70 -5.09 17.06
N GLY A 83 -1.62 -4.03 17.86
CA GLY A 83 -0.93 -4.05 19.17
C GLY A 83 0.59 -3.85 19.09
N GLY A 84 1.15 -3.69 17.88
CA GLY A 84 2.56 -3.39 17.69
C GLY A 84 2.87 -1.88 17.70
N PRO A 85 4.14 -1.52 17.48
CA PRO A 85 4.56 -0.11 17.40
C PRO A 85 3.86 0.62 16.24
N LYS A 86 3.48 1.88 16.46
CA LYS A 86 2.84 2.74 15.47
C LYS A 86 3.85 3.28 14.44
N THR A 87 4.57 2.41 13.75
CA THR A 87 5.54 2.77 12.69
C THR A 87 4.84 3.28 11.42
N ARG A 88 5.59 3.71 10.40
CA ARG A 88 5.00 4.11 9.10
C ARG A 88 4.16 3.00 8.47
N LEU A 89 4.58 1.73 8.63
CA LEU A 89 3.85 0.55 8.13
C LEU A 89 2.50 0.36 8.84
N TYR A 90 2.37 0.74 10.12
CA TYR A 90 1.08 0.72 10.83
C TYR A 90 0.05 1.62 10.13
N PHE A 91 0.49 2.76 9.60
CA PHE A 91 -0.35 3.75 8.91
C PHE A 91 -0.45 3.51 7.39
N ILE A 92 -0.09 2.33 6.89
CA ILE A 92 -0.17 2.02 5.46
C ILE A 92 -1.62 2.12 4.95
N THR A 93 -1.79 2.72 3.78
CA THR A 93 -3.08 2.83 3.10
C THR A 93 -3.14 1.89 1.89
N SER A 94 -4.35 1.58 1.41
CA SER A 94 -4.51 0.84 0.14
C SER A 94 -3.92 1.61 -1.06
N ARG A 95 -3.85 2.94 -0.98
CA ARG A 95 -3.21 3.78 -1.99
C ARG A 95 -1.69 3.61 -1.98
N ASP A 96 -1.07 3.56 -0.80
CA ASP A 96 0.37 3.29 -0.67
C ASP A 96 0.73 1.95 -1.31
N ILE A 97 -0.03 0.89 -0.99
CA ILE A 97 0.18 -0.46 -1.55
C ILE A 97 -0.01 -0.47 -3.07
N ARG A 98 -1.03 0.26 -3.58
CA ARG A 98 -1.25 0.40 -5.03
C ARG A 98 -0.06 1.08 -5.71
N ASN A 99 0.47 2.15 -5.12
CA ASN A 99 1.61 2.88 -5.67
C ASN A 99 2.87 1.99 -5.69
N ILE A 100 3.09 1.19 -4.65
CA ILE A 100 4.18 0.19 -4.61
C ILE A 100 3.98 -0.85 -5.72
N ALA A 101 2.76 -1.39 -5.87
CA ALA A 101 2.46 -2.36 -6.93
C ALA A 101 2.71 -1.81 -8.33
N LEU A 102 2.38 -0.54 -8.58
CA LEU A 102 2.66 0.15 -9.85
C LEU A 102 4.16 0.36 -10.07
N LYS A 103 4.87 0.86 -9.04
CA LYS A 103 6.33 1.08 -9.09
C LYS A 103 7.09 -0.19 -9.42
N CYS A 104 6.67 -1.31 -8.83
CA CYS A 104 7.34 -2.60 -8.99
C CYS A 104 6.78 -3.46 -10.13
N ARG A 105 5.83 -2.92 -10.93
CA ARG A 105 5.12 -3.65 -12.01
C ARG A 105 4.53 -4.99 -11.56
N VAL A 106 4.13 -5.11 -10.30
CA VAL A 106 3.59 -6.37 -9.72
C VAL A 106 2.10 -6.53 -10.00
N GLN A 107 1.49 -5.69 -10.85
CA GLN A 107 0.14 -5.96 -11.37
C GLN A 107 0.20 -6.98 -12.50
N LEU A 108 0.54 -8.23 -12.15
CA LEU A 108 0.64 -9.35 -13.09
C LEU A 108 -0.62 -9.51 -13.96
N GLY A 109 -1.79 -9.14 -13.42
CA GLY A 109 -3.08 -9.30 -14.10
C GLY A 109 -3.61 -8.08 -14.87
N ARG A 110 -2.94 -6.92 -14.83
CA ARG A 110 -3.39 -5.69 -15.49
C ARG A 110 -2.44 -5.32 -16.63
N LEU A 111 -2.71 -5.89 -17.79
CA LEU A 111 -1.92 -5.68 -19.02
C LEU A 111 -2.32 -4.41 -19.78
N HIS A 112 -3.49 -3.84 -19.45
CA HIS A 112 -4.05 -2.67 -20.13
C HIS A 112 -4.79 -1.74 -19.15
N ASN A 113 -5.05 -0.49 -19.58
CA ASN A 113 -5.79 0.49 -18.76
C ASN A 113 -7.27 0.14 -18.60
N LEU A 114 -7.84 -0.58 -19.57
CA LEU A 114 -9.17 -1.14 -19.51
C LEU A 114 -9.10 -2.57 -18.97
N ASP A 115 -9.88 -2.86 -17.93
CA ASP A 115 -9.83 -4.15 -17.23
C ASP A 115 -10.29 -5.30 -18.15
N THR A 116 -11.31 -5.07 -18.98
CA THR A 116 -11.80 -6.05 -19.98
C THR A 116 -10.72 -6.45 -20.98
N VAL A 117 -9.95 -5.48 -21.47
CA VAL A 117 -8.82 -5.73 -22.38
C VAL A 117 -7.72 -6.50 -21.65
N SER A 118 -7.44 -6.19 -20.39
CA SER A 118 -6.46 -6.95 -19.59
C SER A 118 -6.86 -8.40 -19.42
N ILE A 119 -8.15 -8.67 -19.20
CA ILE A 119 -8.68 -10.03 -19.07
C ILE A 119 -8.61 -10.75 -20.42
N GLN A 120 -9.00 -10.10 -21.52
CA GLN A 120 -8.90 -10.69 -22.86
C GLN A 120 -7.46 -11.07 -23.19
N MET A 121 -6.50 -10.17 -22.97
CA MET A 121 -5.08 -10.44 -23.21
C MET A 121 -4.55 -11.62 -22.37
N ARG A 122 -5.08 -11.81 -21.16
CA ARG A 122 -4.73 -12.94 -20.28
C ARG A 122 -5.33 -14.26 -20.73
N VAL A 123 -6.59 -14.22 -21.20
CA VAL A 123 -7.27 -15.36 -21.82
C VAL A 123 -6.54 -15.77 -23.10
N ASP A 124 -6.18 -14.81 -23.95
CA ASP A 124 -5.45 -15.04 -25.19
C ASP A 124 -4.05 -15.61 -24.95
N ALA A 125 -3.38 -15.16 -23.88
CA ALA A 125 -2.08 -15.69 -23.47
C ALA A 125 -2.17 -17.14 -22.95
N ASN A 126 -3.36 -17.61 -22.57
CA ASN A 126 -3.67 -18.97 -22.12
C ASN A 126 -2.62 -19.57 -21.16
N SER A 127 -2.18 -18.77 -20.19
CA SER A 127 -1.19 -19.24 -19.22
C SER A 127 -1.84 -20.12 -18.17
N GLU A 128 -1.37 -21.36 -18.02
CA GLU A 128 -1.85 -22.28 -16.97
C GLU A 128 -1.74 -21.68 -15.56
N SER A 129 -0.72 -20.84 -15.33
CA SER A 129 -0.49 -20.17 -14.06
C SER A 129 -1.54 -19.11 -13.71
N ASP A 130 -2.31 -18.65 -14.71
CA ASP A 130 -3.29 -17.59 -14.53
C ASP A 130 -4.62 -18.08 -13.93
N GLY A 131 -4.88 -19.39 -14.06
CA GLY A 131 -6.02 -20.07 -13.45
C GLY A 131 -7.37 -19.69 -14.02
N ILE A 132 -7.45 -19.02 -15.17
CA ILE A 132 -8.71 -18.70 -15.85
C ILE A 132 -9.27 -20.00 -16.46
N GLN A 133 -10.48 -20.40 -16.06
CA GLN A 133 -11.14 -21.61 -16.57
C GLN A 133 -12.17 -21.29 -17.64
N PHE A 134 -12.91 -20.19 -17.48
CA PHE A 134 -13.92 -19.75 -18.42
C PHE A 134 -13.95 -18.24 -18.48
N PHE A 135 -14.08 -17.71 -19.69
CA PHE A 135 -14.24 -16.29 -19.93
C PHE A 135 -15.25 -16.06 -21.05
N GLN A 136 -16.20 -15.18 -20.78
CA GLN A 136 -17.16 -14.67 -21.74
C GLN A 136 -17.18 -13.14 -21.64
N PRO A 137 -16.87 -12.40 -22.72
CA PRO A 137 -16.94 -10.95 -22.71
C PRO A 137 -18.39 -10.47 -22.61
N ALA A 138 -18.58 -9.24 -22.16
CA ALA A 138 -19.88 -8.59 -22.15
C ALA A 138 -20.44 -8.49 -23.57
N GLN A 139 -21.76 -8.62 -23.71
CA GLN A 139 -22.45 -8.51 -24.99
C GLN A 139 -22.53 -7.06 -25.49
N ASP A 140 -22.54 -6.11 -24.56
CA ASP A 140 -22.61 -4.68 -24.84
C ASP A 140 -21.92 -3.84 -23.75
N ALA A 141 -22.05 -2.52 -23.85
CA ALA A 141 -21.47 -1.57 -22.90
C ALA A 141 -22.16 -1.57 -21.52
N SER A 142 -23.30 -2.25 -21.35
CA SER A 142 -23.98 -2.36 -20.05
C SER A 142 -23.24 -3.30 -19.09
N GLY A 143 -22.47 -4.24 -19.64
CA GLY A 143 -21.83 -5.32 -18.87
C GLY A 143 -22.59 -6.65 -18.92
N ASP A 144 -23.79 -6.68 -19.53
CA ASP A 144 -24.62 -7.88 -19.60
C ASP A 144 -23.89 -9.07 -20.27
N GLY A 145 -24.04 -10.23 -19.66
CA GLY A 145 -23.46 -11.49 -20.14
C GLY A 145 -21.96 -11.66 -19.91
N PHE A 146 -21.30 -10.74 -19.18
CA PHE A 146 -19.91 -10.93 -18.76
C PHE A 146 -19.79 -12.08 -17.76
N ILE A 147 -18.93 -13.06 -18.04
CA ILE A 147 -18.62 -14.16 -17.13
C ILE A 147 -17.11 -14.34 -17.07
N LEU A 148 -16.56 -14.39 -15.87
CA LEU A 148 -15.18 -14.78 -15.63
C LEU A 148 -15.14 -15.80 -14.50
N SER A 149 -14.72 -17.02 -14.80
CA SER A 149 -14.41 -18.03 -13.80
C SER A 149 -12.90 -18.26 -13.75
N SER A 150 -12.35 -18.20 -12.54
CA SER A 150 -10.94 -18.49 -12.29
C SER A 150 -10.80 -19.39 -11.08
N LEU A 151 -9.98 -20.42 -11.20
CA LEU A 151 -9.66 -21.36 -10.13
C LEU A 151 -8.17 -21.26 -9.83
N ARG A 152 -7.85 -20.68 -8.66
CA ARG A 152 -6.47 -20.71 -8.14
C ARG A 152 -6.35 -21.84 -7.13
N ILE A 153 -5.54 -22.85 -7.44
CA ILE A 153 -5.16 -23.89 -6.48
C ILE A 153 -4.06 -23.31 -5.59
N THR A 154 -4.45 -22.60 -4.53
CA THR A 154 -3.53 -22.30 -3.43
C THR A 154 -3.56 -23.47 -2.46
N HIS A 155 -2.42 -24.13 -2.22
CA HIS A 155 -2.27 -25.16 -1.20
C HIS A 155 -2.87 -24.65 0.12
N GLY A 156 -4.04 -25.18 0.50
CA GLY A 156 -4.69 -24.94 1.78
C GLY A 156 -6.01 -24.15 1.81
N HIS A 157 -6.48 -23.53 0.72
CA HIS A 157 -7.83 -22.92 0.71
C HIS A 157 -8.38 -22.81 -0.72
N HIS A 158 -9.53 -23.45 -0.98
CA HIS A 158 -10.30 -23.28 -2.21
C HIS A 158 -11.01 -21.90 -2.18
N PHE A 159 -10.72 -21.05 -3.16
CA PHE A 159 -11.51 -19.85 -3.45
C PHE A 159 -12.12 -20.02 -4.84
N ILE A 160 -13.42 -20.29 -4.88
CA ILE A 160 -14.23 -20.07 -6.08
C ILE A 160 -14.64 -18.60 -6.01
N SER A 161 -14.09 -17.79 -6.92
CA SER A 161 -14.50 -16.40 -7.08
C SER A 161 -15.47 -16.33 -8.25
N GLU A 162 -16.75 -16.58 -8.00
CA GLU A 162 -17.81 -16.12 -8.89
C GLU A 162 -17.95 -14.61 -8.68
N HIS A 163 -17.62 -13.82 -9.69
CA HIS A 163 -17.99 -12.40 -9.73
C HIS A 163 -19.06 -12.27 -10.79
N LEU A 164 -20.31 -12.46 -10.36
CA LEU A 164 -21.47 -11.89 -11.03
C LEU A 164 -21.45 -10.39 -10.74
N PHE A 165 -21.24 -9.57 -11.77
CA PHE A 165 -21.49 -8.14 -11.72
C PHE A 165 -22.89 -7.86 -12.22
#